data_AF-A0A9W7SKT2-F1
#
_entry.id   AF-A0A9W7SKT2-F1
#
_cell.length_a   1.000
_cell.length_b   1.000
_cell.length_c   1.000
_cell.angle_alpha   90.00
_cell.angle_beta   90.00
_cell.angle_gamma   90.00
#
_symmetry.space_group_name_H-M   'P 1'
#
loop_
_entity.id
_entity.type
_entity.pdbx_description
1 polymer ?
#
loop_
_entity_poly.entity_id
_entity_poly.type
_entity_poly.pdbx_seq_one_letter_code
_entity_poly.pdbx_strand_id
1 'polypeptide(L)'
;MFPERERALEPIALPALPPSSRPARACPWASQSTKSNGIEPAYPSLTIALRLSTCKIDTYPAKAHARRLAGKLDAKDGTIAIAANPSQLYPKSDLSVPFRQDRDFYYLTGSNEPGQYVTYDIGRDTLKLWLPSIDESQVVWTGRGSTIEEALEKYDIDEAEYLEPSGSRQDGMRYPRANLIRWLHARATTARIGVPCGADSRPLFLMDYSPSALEHWGLDCRILNEEPHSCIAEGKLRYALNACRVIKDDHEISLIKHANKITTEAHLTALRGLHSFTTEAEVDAAYTGTCIARHAKEQAYDPIVGSGQNACVFHYSANNEAFRDSQTCVMDAGCNVDCYASDVTRTFPLNKAKPGHWPSKEAEEVYQLVEKVQEACIEALGPGRDFIQVVLLARRLTLEGLMALGVLKGTFEEIWKAGTVIGFFPHGLGHHLGLDVHDVSPIPHPPLPRAVAASADRPFTPFFGLPKQFDFADAARYAEETSTSIPTSRLEPGMVITIEPGCYFNKVLLEHFFLNNPAHSKFIDRDVLDRYWKVCGVRIEDDILITSDGIENLTTTPKGEKMLEIIRESARSARR
;
A
#
# COMPACT_ATOMS: atom_id res chain seq x y z
N MET A 1 -0.66 -37.16 -44.74
CA MET A 1 0.59 -37.69 -45.31
C MET A 1 1.67 -36.66 -45.02
N PHE A 2 2.60 -36.94 -44.10
CA PHE A 2 3.69 -36.04 -43.67
C PHE A 2 4.75 -35.89 -44.78
N PRO A 3 5.61 -34.85 -44.75
CA PRO A 3 6.87 -35.01 -44.00
C PRO A 3 7.34 -33.79 -43.18
N GLU A 4 8.17 -34.12 -42.20
CA GLU A 4 8.94 -33.30 -41.27
C GLU A 4 9.88 -32.30 -41.95
N ARG A 5 10.15 -31.16 -41.28
CA ARG A 5 11.46 -30.50 -41.32
C ARG A 5 11.78 -29.88 -39.96
N GLU A 6 12.83 -30.41 -39.35
CA GLU A 6 13.59 -29.80 -38.27
C GLU A 6 14.08 -28.39 -38.69
N ARG A 7 13.96 -27.42 -37.79
CA ARG A 7 14.85 -26.25 -37.75
C ARG A 7 15.42 -26.14 -36.35
N ALA A 8 16.73 -26.33 -36.27
CA ALA A 8 17.55 -26.03 -35.11
C ALA A 8 17.41 -24.54 -34.75
N LEU A 9 17.25 -24.26 -33.45
CA LEU A 9 17.39 -22.93 -32.88
C LEU A 9 18.89 -22.65 -32.72
N GLU A 10 19.41 -21.67 -33.45
CA GLU A 10 20.75 -21.13 -33.20
C GLU A 10 20.76 -20.31 -31.89
N PRO A 11 21.81 -20.39 -31.07
CA PRO A 11 21.94 -19.55 -29.88
C PRO A 11 22.26 -18.10 -30.27
N ILE A 12 21.47 -17.17 -29.74
CA ILE A 12 21.70 -15.72 -29.83
C ILE A 12 22.98 -15.38 -29.05
N ALA A 13 24.02 -14.94 -29.75
CA ALA A 13 25.25 -14.44 -29.16
C ALA A 13 25.03 -13.05 -28.54
N LEU A 14 25.31 -12.91 -27.24
CA LEU A 14 25.41 -11.62 -26.55
C LEU A 14 26.70 -10.90 -26.99
N PRO A 15 26.69 -9.58 -27.26
CA PRO A 15 27.91 -8.86 -27.58
C PRO A 15 28.82 -8.74 -26.34
N ALA A 16 30.08 -9.12 -26.51
CA ALA A 16 31.12 -9.01 -25.49
C ALA A 16 31.48 -7.54 -25.21
N LEU A 17 31.55 -7.17 -23.93
CA LEU A 17 32.13 -5.90 -23.48
C LEU A 17 33.66 -5.90 -23.70
N PRO A 18 34.26 -4.82 -24.24
CA PRO A 18 35.70 -4.77 -24.41
C PRO A 18 36.42 -4.56 -23.06
N PRO A 19 37.60 -5.16 -22.85
CA PRO A 19 38.35 -5.04 -21.61
C PRO A 19 38.99 -3.65 -21.49
N SER A 20 38.67 -2.91 -20.43
CA SER A 20 39.30 -1.62 -20.13
C SER A 20 40.70 -1.83 -19.53
N SER A 21 41.73 -1.65 -20.35
CA SER A 21 43.10 -1.45 -19.86
C SER A 21 43.86 -0.45 -20.73
N ARG A 22 43.97 0.81 -20.27
CA ARG A 22 45.15 1.71 -20.36
C ARG A 22 44.85 3.17 -19.95
N PRO A 23 45.86 3.94 -19.51
CA PRO A 23 45.72 5.03 -18.54
C PRO A 23 45.38 6.39 -19.16
N ALA A 24 44.90 7.28 -18.29
CA ALA A 24 44.52 8.67 -18.60
C ALA A 24 45.62 9.44 -19.37
N ARG A 25 45.27 9.95 -20.55
CA ARG A 25 46.06 10.96 -21.28
C ARG A 25 45.59 12.36 -20.85
N ALA A 26 46.54 13.17 -20.43
CA ALA A 26 46.36 14.60 -20.19
C ALA A 26 45.96 15.33 -21.49
N CYS A 27 44.94 16.18 -21.42
CA CYS A 27 44.52 17.05 -22.53
C CYS A 27 45.52 18.21 -22.73
N PRO A 28 46.00 18.45 -23.97
CA PRO A 28 46.93 19.54 -24.27
C PRO A 28 46.18 20.78 -24.75
N TRP A 29 45.82 21.68 -23.83
CA TRP A 29 45.51 23.07 -24.18
C TRP A 29 45.88 24.05 -23.05
N ALA A 30 46.98 23.78 -22.35
CA ALA A 30 47.61 24.81 -21.54
C ALA A 30 48.46 25.72 -22.44
N SER A 31 48.33 27.02 -22.22
CA SER A 31 49.11 28.16 -22.76
C SER A 31 48.63 28.81 -24.06
N GLN A 32 47.67 29.74 -23.93
CA GLN A 32 47.77 31.03 -24.63
C GLN A 32 47.32 32.15 -23.68
N SER A 33 48.26 33.05 -23.36
CA SER A 33 47.99 34.27 -22.61
C SER A 33 47.34 35.30 -23.53
N THR A 34 46.11 35.70 -23.23
CA THR A 34 45.55 36.96 -23.74
C THR A 34 45.30 37.90 -22.58
N LYS A 35 45.99 39.05 -22.61
CA LYS A 35 45.68 40.19 -21.75
C LYS A 35 44.38 40.80 -22.24
N SER A 36 43.34 40.78 -21.41
CA SER A 36 42.16 41.62 -21.57
C SER A 36 41.82 42.27 -20.23
N ASN A 37 41.91 43.60 -20.19
CA ASN A 37 41.30 44.42 -19.16
C ASN A 37 39.77 44.30 -19.26
N GLY A 38 39.09 43.93 -18.18
CA GLY A 38 37.63 43.99 -18.11
C GLY A 38 37.01 43.14 -17.00
N ILE A 39 36.75 43.79 -15.87
CA ILE A 39 35.64 43.55 -14.91
C ILE A 39 35.24 42.07 -14.72
N GLU A 40 35.74 41.42 -13.66
CA GLU A 40 35.18 40.15 -13.17
C GLU A 40 33.77 40.37 -12.58
N PRO A 41 32.74 39.65 -13.03
CA PRO A 41 31.47 39.62 -12.33
C PRO A 41 31.63 38.79 -11.05
N ALA A 42 31.41 39.43 -9.90
CA ALA A 42 31.31 38.75 -8.61
C ALA A 42 30.07 37.85 -8.59
N TYR A 43 30.25 36.56 -8.84
CA TYR A 43 29.23 35.57 -8.50
C TYR A 43 29.37 35.25 -7.01
N PRO A 44 28.28 35.29 -6.22
CA PRO A 44 28.34 34.80 -4.85
C PRO A 44 28.72 33.31 -4.88
N SER A 45 29.87 32.98 -4.31
CA SER A 45 30.28 31.59 -4.12
C SER A 45 29.27 30.93 -3.18
N LEU A 46 28.46 30.02 -3.70
CA LEU A 46 27.55 29.23 -2.90
C LEU A 46 28.37 28.19 -2.14
N THR A 47 28.64 28.42 -0.86
CA THR A 47 29.27 27.41 -0.01
C THR A 47 28.20 26.41 0.44
N ILE A 48 28.16 25.25 -0.22
CA ILE A 48 27.33 24.13 0.23
C ILE A 48 28.11 23.39 1.32
N ALA A 49 27.71 23.55 2.57
CA ALA A 49 28.21 22.75 3.67
C ALA A 49 27.42 21.42 3.70
N LEU A 50 27.98 20.36 3.12
CA LEU A 50 27.46 19.01 3.29
C LEU A 50 27.85 18.51 4.68
N ARG A 51 26.87 18.42 5.59
CA ARG A 51 27.02 17.73 6.87
C ARG A 51 26.62 16.28 6.64
N LEU A 52 27.60 15.41 6.33
CA LEU A 52 27.37 13.97 6.35
C LEU A 52 27.17 13.56 7.82
N SER A 53 25.92 13.32 8.21
CA SER A 53 25.66 12.48 9.38
C SER A 53 26.19 11.09 9.05
N THR A 54 26.77 10.41 10.03
CA THR A 54 27.32 9.06 9.86
C THR A 54 26.24 7.97 9.66
N CYS A 55 25.02 8.34 9.26
CA CYS A 55 24.05 7.38 8.77
C CYS A 55 24.55 6.87 7.42
N LYS A 56 24.92 5.60 7.37
CA LYS A 56 24.99 4.88 6.10
C LYS A 56 23.63 5.08 5.42
N ILE A 57 23.63 5.63 4.21
CA ILE A 57 22.43 6.08 3.48
C ILE A 57 21.42 4.93 3.24
N ASP A 58 21.87 3.68 3.37
CA ASP A 58 21.09 2.47 3.12
C ASP A 58 20.66 1.70 4.40
N THR A 59 20.92 2.23 5.61
CA THR A 59 20.53 1.55 6.85
C THR A 59 19.10 1.91 7.24
N TYR A 60 18.27 0.90 7.50
CA TYR A 60 16.90 1.06 7.97
C TYR A 60 16.85 1.63 9.40
N PRO A 61 16.00 2.62 9.73
CA PRO A 61 16.04 3.35 11.00
C PRO A 61 15.28 2.63 12.15
N ALA A 62 15.54 1.33 12.36
CA ALA A 62 14.79 0.51 13.31
C ALA A 62 14.80 1.07 14.74
N LYS A 63 15.95 1.58 15.19
CA LYS A 63 16.09 2.18 16.52
C LYS A 63 15.18 3.38 16.72
N ALA A 64 15.09 4.25 15.72
CA ALA A 64 14.24 5.42 15.77
C ALA A 64 12.76 5.01 15.86
N HIS A 65 12.35 4.02 15.07
CA HIS A 65 11.00 3.45 15.12
C HIS A 65 10.66 2.83 16.49
N ALA A 66 11.60 2.08 17.09
CA ALA A 66 11.43 1.48 18.41
C ALA A 66 11.27 2.54 19.51
N ARG A 67 12.08 3.61 19.49
CA ARG A 67 11.94 4.75 20.41
C ARG A 67 10.62 5.50 20.20
N ARG A 68 10.20 5.69 18.95
CA ARG A 68 8.89 6.31 18.59
C ARG A 68 7.74 5.51 19.19
N LEU A 69 7.80 4.18 19.07
CA LEU A 69 6.82 3.28 19.66
C LEU A 69 6.79 3.34 21.19
N ALA A 70 7.95 3.29 21.86
CA ALA A 70 7.99 3.43 23.32
C ALA A 70 7.44 4.79 23.80
N GLY A 71 7.70 5.86 23.06
CA GLY A 71 7.11 7.17 23.30
C GLY A 71 5.58 7.17 23.17
N LYS A 72 5.03 6.49 22.14
CA LYS A 72 3.56 6.35 21.97
C LYS A 72 2.91 5.44 22.99
N LEU A 73 3.63 4.46 23.53
CA LEU A 73 3.19 3.65 24.66
C LEU A 73 3.15 4.42 25.99
N ASP A 74 3.79 5.59 26.07
CA ASP A 74 4.06 6.33 27.31
C ASP A 74 4.73 5.44 28.38
N ALA A 75 5.58 4.51 27.93
CA ALA A 75 6.27 3.56 28.78
C ALA A 75 7.72 4.02 29.00
N LYS A 76 8.10 4.19 30.27
CA LYS A 76 9.49 4.52 30.66
C LYS A 76 10.38 3.29 30.83
N ASP A 77 9.76 2.13 31.01
CA ASP A 77 10.42 0.85 31.16
C ASP A 77 9.50 -0.27 30.66
N GLY A 78 10.06 -1.43 30.37
CA GLY A 78 9.37 -2.59 29.82
C GLY A 78 10.11 -3.23 28.66
N THR A 79 9.51 -4.28 28.10
CA THR A 79 10.04 -5.00 26.93
C THR A 79 8.94 -5.15 25.90
N ILE A 80 9.21 -4.72 24.66
CA ILE A 80 8.36 -4.99 23.50
C ILE A 80 8.91 -6.23 22.80
N ALA A 81 8.06 -7.17 22.39
CA ALA A 81 8.47 -8.30 21.57
C ALA A 81 7.48 -8.61 20.46
N ILE A 82 7.99 -8.79 19.24
CA ILE A 82 7.22 -9.10 18.02
C ILE A 82 7.91 -10.24 17.26
N ALA A 83 7.13 -11.15 16.68
CA ALA A 83 7.61 -12.26 15.88
C ALA A 83 7.44 -11.94 14.38
N ALA A 84 8.40 -12.38 13.57
CA ALA A 84 8.26 -12.39 12.12
C ALA A 84 7.31 -13.50 11.69
N ASN A 85 6.75 -13.37 10.47
CA ASN A 85 6.02 -14.46 9.86
C ASN A 85 6.96 -15.64 9.54
N PRO A 86 6.49 -16.89 9.66
CA PRO A 86 7.23 -18.04 9.17
C PRO A 86 7.03 -18.23 7.66
N SER A 87 7.97 -18.92 7.00
CA SER A 87 7.73 -19.48 5.67
C SER A 87 6.62 -20.53 5.72
N GLN A 88 5.81 -20.59 4.67
CA GLN A 88 4.68 -21.51 4.58
C GLN A 88 4.70 -22.25 3.25
N LEU A 89 4.16 -23.47 3.25
CA LEU A 89 3.92 -24.27 2.07
C LEU A 89 2.42 -24.36 1.81
N TYR A 90 2.02 -24.50 0.55
CA TYR A 90 0.63 -24.81 0.24
C TYR A 90 0.24 -26.16 0.87
N PRO A 91 -1.00 -26.31 1.36
CA PRO A 91 -1.43 -27.56 1.99
C PRO A 91 -1.21 -28.77 1.08
N LYS A 92 -0.50 -29.79 1.61
CA LYS A 92 -0.17 -31.04 0.90
C LYS A 92 0.71 -30.84 -0.35
N SER A 93 1.45 -29.74 -0.44
CA SER A 93 2.42 -29.46 -1.51
C SER A 93 3.76 -29.04 -0.93
N ASP A 94 4.84 -29.28 -1.66
CA ASP A 94 6.18 -28.75 -1.43
C ASP A 94 6.36 -27.33 -2.04
N LEU A 95 5.34 -26.79 -2.70
CA LEU A 95 5.34 -25.43 -3.23
C LEU A 95 5.25 -24.41 -2.09
N SER A 96 6.23 -23.50 -2.05
CA SER A 96 6.22 -22.38 -1.11
C SER A 96 5.14 -21.36 -1.45
N VAL A 97 4.43 -20.91 -0.43
CA VAL A 97 3.60 -19.70 -0.53
C VAL A 97 4.54 -18.50 -0.64
N PRO A 98 4.30 -17.52 -1.54
CA PRO A 98 5.07 -16.29 -1.57
C PRO A 98 5.15 -15.67 -0.17
N PHE A 99 6.38 -15.41 0.29
CA PHE A 99 6.59 -14.90 1.63
C PHE A 99 6.08 -13.46 1.75
N ARG A 100 5.30 -13.18 2.79
CA ARG A 100 4.90 -11.83 3.18
C ARG A 100 5.21 -11.64 4.65
N GLN A 101 6.07 -10.68 4.97
CA GLN A 101 6.40 -10.34 6.35
C GLN A 101 5.25 -9.64 7.07
N ASP A 102 5.17 -9.85 8.39
CA ASP A 102 4.33 -9.06 9.28
C ASP A 102 4.75 -7.58 9.26
N ARG A 103 3.81 -6.66 9.01
CA ARG A 103 4.15 -5.24 8.82
C ARG A 103 4.56 -4.54 10.11
N ASP A 104 4.13 -5.01 11.28
CA ASP A 104 4.58 -4.44 12.55
C ASP A 104 5.99 -4.90 12.91
N PHE A 105 6.31 -6.16 12.62
CA PHE A 105 7.68 -6.67 12.69
C PHE A 105 8.61 -5.93 11.72
N TYR A 106 8.19 -5.78 10.46
CA TYR A 106 8.98 -5.05 9.45
C TYR A 106 9.17 -3.60 9.88
N TYR A 107 8.12 -2.92 10.34
CA TYR A 107 8.22 -1.56 10.86
C TYR A 107 9.32 -1.42 11.92
N LEU A 108 9.42 -2.35 12.88
CA LEU A 108 10.44 -2.31 13.94
C LEU A 108 11.83 -2.83 13.56
N THR A 109 12.02 -3.40 12.38
CA THR A 109 13.28 -4.10 12.04
C THR A 109 13.85 -3.81 10.67
N GLY A 110 13.01 -3.49 9.69
CA GLY A 110 13.37 -3.45 8.26
C GLY A 110 13.63 -4.83 7.65
N SER A 111 13.49 -5.92 8.41
CA SER A 111 13.87 -7.26 7.97
C SER A 111 12.71 -7.99 7.30
N ASN A 112 12.90 -8.33 6.02
CA ASN A 112 11.95 -9.13 5.24
C ASN A 112 12.36 -10.61 5.17
N GLU A 113 12.77 -11.19 6.30
CA GLU A 113 13.17 -12.59 6.41
C GLU A 113 12.28 -13.36 7.40
N PRO A 114 11.99 -14.65 7.12
CA PRO A 114 11.07 -15.45 7.93
C PRO A 114 11.68 -15.89 9.27
N GLY A 115 10.82 -16.16 10.25
CA GLY A 115 11.17 -16.91 11.47
C GLY A 115 12.08 -16.17 12.47
N GLN A 116 12.27 -14.87 12.29
CA GLN A 116 12.98 -13.99 13.21
C GLN A 116 12.08 -13.50 14.36
N TYR A 117 12.69 -12.91 15.39
CA TYR A 117 11.99 -12.19 16.47
C TYR A 117 12.71 -10.89 16.76
N VAL A 118 11.99 -9.89 17.25
CA VAL A 118 12.57 -8.63 17.71
C VAL A 118 12.17 -8.39 19.15
N THR A 119 13.10 -7.90 19.95
CA THR A 119 12.84 -7.44 21.32
C THR A 119 13.41 -6.05 21.53
N TYR A 120 12.65 -5.16 22.13
CA TYR A 120 13.11 -3.83 22.53
C TYR A 120 12.97 -3.65 24.05
N ASP A 121 14.10 -3.58 24.75
CA ASP A 121 14.16 -3.24 26.18
C ASP A 121 14.14 -1.71 26.31
N ILE A 122 12.99 -1.16 26.73
CA ILE A 122 12.75 0.29 26.76
C ILE A 122 13.67 0.97 27.77
N GLY A 123 13.79 0.41 28.98
CA GLY A 123 14.58 1.00 30.06
C GLY A 123 16.09 1.01 29.77
N ARG A 124 16.59 0.00 29.04
CA ARG A 124 17.99 -0.01 28.57
C ARG A 124 18.19 0.69 27.24
N ASP A 125 17.10 1.04 26.57
CA ASP A 125 17.09 1.45 25.17
C ASP A 125 17.96 0.50 24.34
N THR A 126 17.58 -0.79 24.28
CA THR A 126 18.32 -1.84 23.54
C THR A 126 17.37 -2.62 22.63
N LEU A 127 17.57 -2.51 21.33
CA LEU A 127 16.84 -3.19 20.26
C LEU A 127 17.66 -4.37 19.77
N LYS A 128 17.08 -5.57 19.87
CA LYS A 128 17.73 -6.82 19.55
C LYS A 128 16.95 -7.63 18.54
N LEU A 129 17.62 -8.11 17.50
CA LEU A 129 17.07 -9.01 16.50
C LEU A 129 17.54 -10.44 16.77
N TRP A 130 16.61 -11.39 16.75
CA TRP A 130 16.86 -12.81 16.97
C TRP A 130 16.72 -13.55 15.64
N LEU A 131 17.82 -14.11 15.16
CA LEU A 131 17.93 -14.71 13.83
C LEU A 131 17.79 -16.23 13.91
N PRO A 132 17.13 -16.92 12.96
CA PRO A 132 17.27 -18.36 12.84
C PRO A 132 18.73 -18.78 12.73
N SER A 133 19.12 -19.86 13.42
CA SER A 133 20.45 -20.45 13.24
C SER A 133 20.66 -20.84 11.78
N ILE A 134 21.84 -20.55 11.23
CA ILE A 134 22.20 -20.94 9.86
C ILE A 134 22.50 -22.44 9.83
N ASP A 135 21.61 -23.21 9.21
CA ASP A 135 21.79 -24.64 8.97
C ASP A 135 22.46 -24.85 7.61
N GLU A 136 23.73 -25.26 7.61
CA GLU A 136 24.51 -25.54 6.40
C GLU A 136 23.80 -26.50 5.44
N SER A 137 23.01 -27.45 5.96
CA SER A 137 22.25 -28.36 5.13
C SER A 137 21.14 -27.65 4.36
N GLN A 138 20.49 -26.64 4.95
CA GLN A 138 19.42 -25.85 4.33
C GLN A 138 19.94 -24.78 3.38
N VAL A 139 21.16 -24.27 3.60
CA VAL A 139 21.79 -23.26 2.74
C VAL A 139 21.87 -23.74 1.29
N VAL A 140 22.16 -25.03 1.08
CA VAL A 140 22.24 -25.63 -0.27
C VAL A 140 20.88 -25.65 -0.97
N TRP A 141 19.77 -25.74 -0.22
CA TRP A 141 18.41 -25.87 -0.78
C TRP A 141 17.70 -24.53 -0.94
N THR A 142 17.83 -23.64 0.03
CA THR A 142 16.97 -22.44 0.16
C THR A 142 17.76 -21.14 0.24
N GLY A 143 19.09 -21.22 0.19
CA GLY A 143 19.97 -20.08 0.46
C GLY A 143 20.17 -19.83 1.96
N ARG A 144 20.97 -18.81 2.27
CA ARG A 144 21.35 -18.44 3.63
C ARG A 144 20.55 -17.20 4.06
N GLY A 145 19.97 -17.22 5.27
CA GLY A 145 19.45 -16.01 5.92
C GLY A 145 20.58 -15.05 6.35
N SER A 146 20.24 -13.87 6.86
CA SER A 146 21.25 -12.88 7.28
C SER A 146 22.18 -13.39 8.39
N THR A 147 23.47 -13.00 8.34
CA THR A 147 24.35 -13.14 9.51
C THR A 147 24.09 -12.05 10.53
N ILE A 148 24.65 -12.21 11.74
CA ILE A 148 24.64 -11.19 12.79
C ILE A 148 25.27 -9.88 12.28
N GLU A 149 26.41 -9.95 11.59
CA GLU A 149 27.12 -8.78 11.07
C GLU A 149 26.30 -8.06 9.99
N GLU A 150 25.67 -8.81 9.09
CA GLU A 150 24.79 -8.26 8.05
C GLU A 150 23.56 -7.57 8.67
N ALA A 151 22.97 -8.17 9.70
CA ALA A 151 21.84 -7.58 10.41
C ALA A 151 22.20 -6.28 11.13
N LEU A 152 23.35 -6.26 11.83
CA LEU A 152 23.87 -5.07 12.50
C LEU A 152 24.22 -3.94 11.52
N GLU A 153 24.65 -4.27 10.30
CA GLU A 153 24.95 -3.29 9.25
C GLU A 153 23.69 -2.69 8.61
N LYS A 154 22.65 -3.50 8.38
CA LYS A 154 21.47 -3.10 7.60
C LYS A 154 20.39 -2.38 8.41
N TYR A 155 20.22 -2.71 9.69
CA TYR A 155 18.95 -2.43 10.37
C TYR A 155 19.01 -1.45 11.55
N ASP A 156 20.13 -0.77 11.83
CA ASP A 156 20.26 0.15 12.99
C ASP A 156 19.73 -0.50 14.30
N ILE A 157 20.21 -1.72 14.58
CA ILE A 157 19.91 -2.49 15.79
C ILE A 157 21.15 -2.55 16.68
N ASP A 158 20.97 -2.67 18.00
CA ASP A 158 22.10 -2.69 18.94
C ASP A 158 22.73 -4.08 19.06
N GLU A 159 21.89 -5.12 19.00
CA GLU A 159 22.31 -6.52 19.16
C GLU A 159 21.63 -7.43 18.13
N ALA A 160 22.34 -8.47 17.69
CA ALA A 160 21.74 -9.60 17.00
C ALA A 160 22.30 -10.92 17.55
N GLU A 161 21.45 -11.94 17.63
CA GLU A 161 21.82 -13.25 18.17
C GLU A 161 21.06 -14.37 17.44
N TYR A 162 21.72 -15.51 17.21
CA TYR A 162 21.03 -16.69 16.66
C TYR A 162 20.13 -17.35 17.70
N LEU A 163 18.99 -17.86 17.27
CA LEU A 163 18.07 -18.65 18.07
C LEU A 163 18.69 -20.02 18.36
N GLU A 164 18.77 -20.36 19.65
CA GLU A 164 19.24 -21.67 20.10
C GLU A 164 18.07 -22.65 20.25
N PRO A 165 18.10 -23.83 19.63
CA PRO A 165 17.13 -24.88 19.96
C PRO A 165 17.35 -25.39 21.39
N SER A 166 16.27 -25.61 22.14
CA SER A 166 16.35 -26.27 23.45
C SER A 166 16.78 -27.72 23.26
N GLY A 167 17.51 -28.25 24.25
CA GLY A 167 17.54 -29.70 24.46
C GLY A 167 16.12 -30.22 24.64
N SER A 168 15.87 -31.47 24.26
CA SER A 168 14.58 -32.14 24.41
C SER A 168 14.11 -32.07 25.88
N ARG A 169 12.88 -31.62 26.12
CA ARG A 169 12.19 -31.94 27.38
C ARG A 169 11.92 -33.45 27.45
N GLN A 170 11.63 -33.98 28.64
CA GLN A 170 11.22 -35.38 28.86
C GLN A 170 9.95 -35.79 28.06
N ASP A 171 9.22 -34.81 27.49
CA ASP A 171 8.04 -35.00 26.64
C ASP A 171 8.35 -35.08 25.13
N GLY A 172 9.62 -34.92 24.73
CA GLY A 172 10.04 -34.96 23.32
C GLY A 172 9.80 -33.67 22.52
N MET A 173 9.25 -32.60 23.11
CA MET A 173 9.13 -31.30 22.43
C MET A 173 10.46 -30.53 22.46
N ARG A 174 10.87 -30.07 21.27
CA ARG A 174 12.06 -29.22 21.05
C ARG A 174 11.59 -27.79 20.80
N TYR A 175 11.94 -26.84 21.68
CA TYR A 175 11.65 -25.43 21.42
C TYR A 175 12.76 -24.86 20.55
N PRO A 176 12.50 -24.31 19.36
CA PRO A 176 13.55 -23.80 18.48
C PRO A 176 14.25 -22.51 18.97
N ARG A 177 13.89 -21.99 20.15
CA ARG A 177 14.23 -20.63 20.63
C ARG A 177 14.47 -20.52 22.14
N ALA A 178 15.20 -21.45 22.73
CA ALA A 178 15.43 -21.55 24.17
C ALA A 178 16.06 -20.31 24.80
N ASN A 179 17.05 -19.70 24.13
CA ASN A 179 17.71 -18.49 24.60
C ASN A 179 16.77 -17.29 24.65
N LEU A 180 15.96 -17.05 23.61
CA LEU A 180 14.93 -16.02 23.60
C LEU A 180 13.91 -16.22 24.73
N ILE A 181 13.43 -17.45 24.93
CA ILE A 181 12.48 -17.77 26.03
C ILE A 181 13.12 -17.44 27.39
N ARG A 182 14.35 -17.90 27.65
CA ARG A 182 15.09 -17.59 28.89
C ARG A 182 15.27 -16.08 29.07
N TRP A 183 15.58 -15.37 27.98
CA TRP A 183 15.79 -13.93 27.99
C TRP A 183 14.50 -13.16 28.32
N LEU A 184 13.36 -13.57 27.76
CA LEU A 184 12.04 -12.99 28.04
C LEU A 184 11.62 -13.28 29.49
N HIS A 185 11.78 -14.53 29.96
CA HIS A 185 11.48 -14.89 31.35
C HIS A 185 12.29 -14.05 32.34
N ALA A 186 13.60 -13.88 32.12
CA ALA A 186 14.45 -13.09 33.01
C ALA A 186 14.03 -11.61 33.10
N ARG A 187 13.32 -11.08 32.09
CA ARG A 187 12.83 -9.70 32.07
C ARG A 187 11.42 -9.58 32.63
N ALA A 188 10.54 -10.54 32.32
CA ALA A 188 9.18 -10.61 32.87
C ALA A 188 9.17 -10.88 34.39
N THR A 189 10.13 -11.66 34.91
CA THR A 189 10.20 -12.08 36.34
C THR A 189 10.96 -11.11 37.25
N THR A 190 11.17 -9.86 36.84
CA THR A 190 11.73 -8.84 37.76
C THR A 190 10.76 -8.41 38.86
N ALA A 191 9.50 -8.90 38.84
CA ALA A 191 8.67 -9.00 40.03
C ALA A 191 9.24 -10.10 40.96
N ARG A 192 9.86 -9.71 42.08
CA ARG A 192 10.41 -10.66 43.06
C ARG A 192 9.32 -11.64 43.53
N ILE A 193 9.64 -12.94 43.53
CA ILE A 193 8.79 -14.00 44.10
C ILE A 193 8.40 -13.61 45.54
N GLY A 194 7.10 -13.46 45.80
CA GLY A 194 6.56 -13.12 47.13
C GLY A 194 6.38 -11.63 47.43
N VAL A 195 6.56 -10.73 46.46
CA VAL A 195 6.21 -9.31 46.58
C VAL A 195 4.92 -9.07 45.77
N PRO A 196 3.85 -8.52 46.35
CA PRO A 196 2.65 -8.13 45.60
C PRO A 196 3.05 -7.23 44.42
N CYS A 197 2.35 -7.31 43.28
CA CYS A 197 2.56 -6.44 42.13
C CYS A 197 2.39 -4.96 42.52
N GLY A 198 3.48 -4.37 43.03
CA GLY A 198 3.65 -2.94 43.23
C GLY A 198 4.27 -2.32 41.98
N ALA A 199 4.38 -0.99 42.00
CA ALA A 199 4.84 -0.11 40.92
C ALA A 199 6.23 -0.40 40.30
N ASP A 200 6.89 -1.52 40.65
CA ASP A 200 8.24 -1.92 40.23
C ASP A 200 8.25 -3.13 39.24
N SER A 201 7.10 -3.63 38.77
CA SER A 201 7.05 -4.67 37.73
C SER A 201 7.29 -4.10 36.33
N ARG A 202 8.28 -4.65 35.61
CA ARG A 202 8.61 -4.23 34.23
C ARG A 202 7.61 -4.85 33.26
N PRO A 203 6.82 -4.06 32.50
CA PRO A 203 5.79 -4.61 31.63
C PRO A 203 6.39 -5.35 30.42
N LEU A 204 5.77 -6.46 30.03
CA LEU A 204 6.00 -7.11 28.75
C LEU A 204 4.86 -6.74 27.79
N PHE A 205 5.20 -6.24 26.60
CA PHE A 205 4.25 -5.90 25.54
C PHE A 205 4.40 -6.92 24.41
N LEU A 206 3.37 -7.76 24.21
CA LEU A 206 3.29 -8.76 23.14
C LEU A 206 2.15 -8.43 22.18
N MET A 207 2.34 -8.75 20.90
CA MET A 207 1.35 -8.51 19.83
C MET A 207 0.18 -9.50 19.81
N ASP A 208 0.32 -10.67 20.42
CA ASP A 208 -0.75 -11.66 20.57
C ASP A 208 -0.60 -12.33 21.95
N TYR A 209 -1.61 -12.17 22.80
CA TYR A 209 -1.65 -12.75 24.15
C TYR A 209 -2.58 -13.97 24.26
N SER A 210 -3.03 -14.53 23.13
CA SER A 210 -3.81 -15.76 23.18
C SER A 210 -3.01 -16.89 23.85
N PRO A 211 -3.64 -17.84 24.56
CA PRO A 211 -2.94 -19.00 25.12
C PRO A 211 -2.13 -19.77 24.06
N SER A 212 -2.65 -19.83 22.82
CA SER A 212 -1.95 -20.37 21.65
C SER A 212 -0.74 -19.54 21.24
N ALA A 213 -0.79 -18.21 21.35
CA ALA A 213 0.36 -17.36 21.08
C ALA A 213 1.41 -17.45 22.19
N LEU A 214 1.02 -17.52 23.46
CA LEU A 214 1.95 -17.75 24.56
C LEU A 214 2.66 -19.10 24.45
N GLU A 215 1.92 -20.16 24.09
CA GLU A 215 2.48 -21.46 23.72
C GLU A 215 3.37 -21.31 22.48
N HIS A 216 2.92 -20.55 21.47
CA HIS A 216 3.73 -20.23 20.31
C HIS A 216 5.02 -19.55 20.72
N TRP A 217 5.09 -18.65 21.71
CA TRP A 217 6.32 -18.04 22.21
C TRP A 217 7.12 -18.97 23.14
N GLY A 218 6.52 -20.03 23.67
CA GLY A 218 7.12 -20.93 24.66
C GLY A 218 7.20 -20.34 26.06
N LEU A 219 6.32 -19.38 26.38
CA LEU A 219 6.22 -18.76 27.70
C LEU A 219 5.32 -19.60 28.62
N ASP A 220 5.76 -19.95 29.83
CA ASP A 220 4.91 -20.70 30.79
C ASP A 220 3.81 -19.78 31.32
N CYS A 221 2.57 -20.05 30.91
CA CYS A 221 1.37 -19.33 31.30
C CYS A 221 1.22 -19.24 32.83
N ARG A 222 1.76 -20.20 33.60
CA ARG A 222 1.69 -20.21 35.07
C ARG A 222 2.59 -19.17 35.73
N ILE A 223 3.70 -18.78 35.08
CA ILE A 223 4.58 -17.70 35.54
C ILE A 223 3.94 -16.32 35.27
N LEU A 224 3.11 -16.22 34.23
CA LEU A 224 2.37 -15.00 33.88
C LEU A 224 1.01 -14.88 34.63
N ASN A 225 0.48 -15.99 35.15
CA ASN A 225 -0.83 -16.07 35.79
C ASN A 225 -0.89 -15.53 37.23
N GLU A 226 0.24 -15.25 37.89
CA GLU A 226 0.18 -14.78 39.28
C GLU A 226 -0.33 -13.33 39.38
N GLU A 227 -0.25 -12.50 38.33
CA GLU A 227 -0.85 -11.15 38.26
C GLU A 227 -1.15 -10.74 36.80
N PRO A 228 -2.35 -11.06 36.25
CA PRO A 228 -2.71 -10.79 34.86
C PRO A 228 -2.77 -9.31 34.46
N HIS A 229 -2.58 -8.39 35.41
CA HIS A 229 -2.82 -6.96 35.22
C HIS A 229 -1.58 -6.15 34.82
N SER A 230 -0.37 -6.72 34.93
CA SER A 230 0.89 -6.05 34.58
C SER A 230 1.55 -6.57 33.30
N CYS A 231 1.11 -7.73 32.82
CA CYS A 231 1.49 -8.32 31.55
C CYS A 231 0.39 -8.05 30.52
N ILE A 232 0.66 -7.12 29.60
CA ILE A 232 0.04 -7.02 28.26
C ILE A 232 -1.30 -6.30 28.19
N ALA A 233 -1.23 -5.05 27.73
CA ALA A 233 -2.32 -4.41 27.03
C ALA A 233 -2.07 -4.57 25.52
N GLU A 234 -2.43 -5.72 24.94
CA GLU A 234 -2.37 -5.99 23.50
C GLU A 234 -2.98 -4.82 22.70
N GLY A 235 -4.11 -4.31 23.17
CA GLY A 235 -4.76 -3.12 22.60
C GLY A 235 -3.91 -1.84 22.66
N LYS A 236 -3.06 -1.65 23.68
CA LYS A 236 -2.17 -0.47 23.76
C LYS A 236 -0.97 -0.60 22.81
N LEU A 237 -0.36 -1.78 22.70
CA LEU A 237 0.75 -1.99 21.77
C LEU A 237 0.29 -1.85 20.31
N ARG A 238 -0.82 -2.50 19.96
CA ARG A 238 -1.42 -2.36 18.62
C ARG A 238 -1.79 -0.92 18.32
N TYR A 239 -2.45 -0.23 19.25
CA TYR A 239 -2.80 1.19 19.08
C TYR A 239 -1.54 2.05 18.84
N ALA A 240 -0.50 1.87 19.66
CA ALA A 240 0.73 2.65 19.56
C ALA A 240 1.49 2.38 18.26
N LEU A 241 1.57 1.12 17.82
CA LEU A 241 2.15 0.76 16.51
C LEU A 241 1.37 1.40 15.37
N ASN A 242 0.05 1.29 15.37
CA ASN A 242 -0.78 1.88 14.33
C ASN A 242 -0.62 3.41 14.31
N ALA A 243 -0.59 4.07 15.48
CA ALA A 243 -0.35 5.51 15.59
C ALA A 243 1.03 5.92 15.07
N CYS A 244 2.05 5.09 15.27
CA CYS A 244 3.38 5.31 14.74
C CYS A 244 3.45 5.13 13.22
N ARG A 245 2.73 4.15 12.66
CA ARG A 245 2.72 3.83 11.21
C ARG A 245 1.88 4.82 10.39
N VAL A 246 0.87 5.45 10.99
CA VAL A 246 0.08 6.49 10.30
C VAL A 246 0.93 7.70 9.94
N ILE A 247 1.88 8.10 10.79
CA ILE A 247 2.77 9.23 10.57
C ILE A 247 4.12 8.72 10.09
N LYS A 248 4.40 8.91 8.79
CA LYS A 248 5.62 8.45 8.13
C LYS A 248 6.77 9.39 8.44
N ASP A 249 7.95 8.84 8.69
CA ASP A 249 9.18 9.62 8.67
C ASP A 249 9.80 9.74 7.28
N ASP A 250 10.91 10.48 7.18
CA ASP A 250 11.58 10.76 5.92
C ASP A 250 12.06 9.49 5.18
N HIS A 251 12.45 8.44 5.92
CA HIS A 251 12.87 7.17 5.32
C HIS A 251 11.66 6.45 4.71
N GLU A 252 10.57 6.34 5.47
CA GLU A 252 9.30 5.74 4.99
C GLU A 252 8.76 6.49 3.76
N ILE A 253 8.74 7.83 3.81
CA ILE A 253 8.32 8.68 2.68
C ILE A 253 9.21 8.44 1.45
N SER A 254 10.52 8.28 1.62
CA SER A 254 11.44 8.03 0.50
C SER A 254 11.14 6.72 -0.23
N LEU A 255 10.75 5.67 0.51
CA LEU A 255 10.39 4.37 -0.07
C LEU A 255 9.04 4.43 -0.79
N ILE A 256 8.05 5.14 -0.24
CA ILE A 256 6.76 5.38 -0.91
C ILE A 256 6.94 6.20 -2.19
N LYS A 257 7.81 7.23 -2.17
CA LYS A 257 8.19 7.99 -3.37
C LYS A 257 8.87 7.11 -4.43
N HIS A 258 9.72 6.18 -3.99
CA HIS A 258 10.35 5.22 -4.89
C HIS A 258 9.33 4.27 -5.53
N ALA A 259 8.39 3.73 -4.74
CA ALA A 259 7.29 2.93 -5.24
C ALA A 259 6.44 3.71 -6.26
N ASN A 260 6.04 4.95 -5.94
CA ASN A 260 5.29 5.83 -6.86
C ASN A 260 6.01 6.09 -8.18
N LYS A 261 7.33 6.24 -8.14
CA LYS A 261 8.15 6.41 -9.35
C LYS A 261 8.09 5.16 -10.23
N ILE A 262 8.30 3.97 -9.67
CA ILE A 262 8.25 2.71 -10.42
C ILE A 262 6.84 2.48 -10.97
N THR A 263 5.81 2.69 -10.15
CA THR A 263 4.39 2.64 -10.55
C THR A 263 4.12 3.59 -11.70
N THR A 264 4.62 4.84 -11.66
CA THR A 264 4.50 5.78 -12.77
C THR A 264 5.15 5.25 -14.05
N GLU A 265 6.36 4.71 -13.96
CA GLU A 265 7.05 4.13 -15.12
C GLU A 265 6.25 2.96 -15.72
N ALA A 266 5.65 2.11 -14.89
CA ALA A 266 4.85 0.97 -15.32
C ALA A 266 3.51 1.37 -15.94
N HIS A 267 2.79 2.34 -15.35
CA HIS A 267 1.60 2.96 -15.96
C HIS A 267 1.94 3.58 -17.33
N LEU A 268 3.06 4.29 -17.45
CA LEU A 268 3.52 4.85 -18.72
C LEU A 268 3.80 3.78 -19.77
N THR A 269 4.38 2.63 -19.39
CA THR A 269 4.59 1.50 -20.31
C THR A 269 3.25 0.98 -20.84
N ALA A 270 2.27 0.77 -19.95
CA ALA A 270 0.93 0.34 -20.34
C ALA A 270 0.26 1.34 -21.30
N LEU A 271 0.26 2.64 -20.97
CA LEU A 271 -0.32 3.70 -21.79
C LEU A 271 0.34 3.80 -23.18
N ARG A 272 1.66 3.65 -23.26
CA ARG A 272 2.39 3.64 -24.54
C ARG A 272 2.04 2.40 -25.38
N GLY A 273 1.87 1.23 -24.75
CA GLY A 273 1.52 -0.02 -25.43
C GLY A 273 0.04 -0.13 -25.84
N LEU A 274 -0.83 0.71 -25.28
CA LEU A 274 -2.29 0.58 -25.40
C LEU A 274 -2.81 0.44 -26.84
N HIS A 275 -2.16 1.09 -27.81
CA HIS A 275 -2.56 1.04 -29.22
C HIS A 275 -2.42 -0.35 -29.87
N SER A 276 -1.59 -1.23 -29.30
CA SER A 276 -1.39 -2.61 -29.78
C SER A 276 -2.20 -3.64 -28.99
N PHE A 277 -2.63 -3.32 -27.76
CA PHE A 277 -3.30 -4.28 -26.89
C PHE A 277 -4.74 -4.53 -27.32
N THR A 278 -5.20 -5.73 -27.03
CA THR A 278 -6.55 -6.23 -27.32
C THR A 278 -7.22 -6.86 -26.11
N THR A 279 -6.47 -7.12 -25.04
CA THR A 279 -6.95 -7.74 -23.81
C THR A 279 -6.41 -7.02 -22.57
N GLU A 280 -7.11 -7.20 -21.45
CA GLU A 280 -6.70 -6.74 -20.12
C GLU A 280 -5.35 -7.36 -19.69
N ALA A 281 -5.12 -8.64 -20.05
CA ALA A 281 -3.90 -9.36 -19.71
C ALA A 281 -2.64 -8.71 -20.28
N GLU A 282 -2.72 -8.10 -21.47
CA GLU A 282 -1.58 -7.43 -22.10
C GLU A 282 -1.20 -6.13 -21.36
N VAL A 283 -2.19 -5.43 -20.80
CA VAL A 283 -1.98 -4.24 -19.97
C VAL A 283 -1.35 -4.63 -18.64
N ASP A 284 -1.88 -5.66 -17.97
CA ASP A 284 -1.33 -6.21 -16.74
C ASP A 284 0.13 -6.65 -16.95
N ALA A 285 0.40 -7.45 -17.99
CA ALA A 285 1.74 -7.90 -18.33
C ALA A 285 2.73 -6.74 -18.57
N ALA A 286 2.28 -5.68 -19.24
CA ALA A 286 3.10 -4.49 -19.49
C ALA A 286 3.44 -3.74 -18.18
N TYR A 287 2.46 -3.61 -17.29
CA TYR A 287 2.65 -3.01 -15.98
C TYR A 287 3.57 -3.86 -15.09
N THR A 288 3.15 -5.09 -14.79
CA THR A 288 3.84 -6.01 -13.88
C THR A 288 5.25 -6.34 -14.36
N GLY A 289 5.44 -6.54 -15.67
CA GLY A 289 6.76 -6.75 -16.26
C GLY A 289 7.70 -5.55 -16.06
N THR A 290 7.17 -4.32 -16.12
CA THR A 290 7.95 -3.11 -15.84
C THR A 290 8.36 -3.04 -14.37
N CYS A 291 7.42 -3.29 -13.44
CA CYS A 291 7.72 -3.30 -12.01
C CYS A 291 8.84 -4.31 -11.68
N ILE A 292 8.74 -5.54 -12.20
CA ILE A 292 9.76 -6.58 -12.03
C ILE A 292 11.12 -6.12 -12.58
N ALA A 293 11.14 -5.52 -13.77
CA ALA A 293 12.37 -5.00 -14.38
C ALA A 293 12.99 -3.82 -13.61
N ARG A 294 12.23 -3.18 -12.72
CA ARG A 294 12.68 -2.14 -11.79
C ARG A 294 12.91 -2.63 -10.36
N HIS A 295 13.02 -3.95 -10.18
CA HIS A 295 13.26 -4.61 -8.89
C HIS A 295 12.09 -4.51 -7.88
N ALA A 296 10.93 -4.01 -8.29
CA ALA A 296 9.68 -4.10 -7.53
C ALA A 296 8.90 -5.36 -7.95
N LYS A 297 9.46 -6.53 -7.61
CA LYS A 297 8.91 -7.83 -8.02
C LYS A 297 7.50 -8.05 -7.46
N GLU A 298 7.30 -7.68 -6.20
CA GLU A 298 6.01 -7.78 -5.53
C GLU A 298 5.17 -6.53 -5.82
N GLN A 299 3.89 -6.73 -6.09
CA GLN A 299 2.93 -5.64 -6.18
C GLN A 299 2.32 -5.38 -4.81
N ALA A 300 1.82 -4.16 -4.56
CA ALA A 300 1.18 -3.84 -3.28
C ALA A 300 -0.13 -4.63 -3.09
N TYR A 301 -0.81 -4.89 -4.21
CA TYR A 301 -2.01 -5.70 -4.39
C TYR A 301 -2.01 -6.24 -5.83
N ASP A 302 -2.86 -7.23 -6.13
CA ASP A 302 -3.00 -7.73 -7.50
C ASP A 302 -3.54 -6.61 -8.40
N PRO A 303 -2.86 -6.26 -9.50
CA PRO A 303 -3.34 -5.22 -10.41
C PRO A 303 -4.78 -5.46 -10.86
N ILE A 304 -5.57 -4.40 -10.89
CA ILE A 304 -6.93 -4.40 -11.39
C ILE A 304 -6.91 -3.79 -12.78
N VAL A 305 -7.18 -4.60 -13.80
CA VAL A 305 -7.30 -4.14 -15.18
C VAL A 305 -8.68 -4.48 -15.71
N GLY A 306 -9.64 -3.60 -15.44
CA GLY A 306 -11.04 -3.80 -15.82
C GLY A 306 -11.41 -3.00 -17.07
N SER A 307 -11.74 -3.69 -18.16
CA SER A 307 -12.31 -3.08 -19.37
C SER A 307 -13.83 -3.24 -19.43
N GLY A 308 -14.53 -2.23 -19.94
CA GLY A 308 -15.98 -2.30 -20.13
C GLY A 308 -16.72 -2.57 -18.82
N GLN A 309 -17.51 -3.65 -18.75
CA GLN A 309 -18.25 -4.00 -17.53
C GLN A 309 -17.34 -4.29 -16.33
N ASN A 310 -16.12 -4.79 -16.57
CA ASN A 310 -15.14 -5.07 -15.51
C ASN A 310 -14.63 -3.78 -14.85
N ALA A 311 -14.68 -2.63 -15.54
CA ALA A 311 -14.36 -1.32 -14.97
C ALA A 311 -15.28 -0.91 -13.81
N CYS A 312 -16.45 -1.56 -13.66
CA CYS A 312 -17.37 -1.35 -12.53
C CYS A 312 -17.24 -2.40 -11.41
N VAL A 313 -16.27 -3.32 -11.50
CA VAL A 313 -16.00 -4.33 -10.48
C VAL A 313 -14.79 -3.84 -9.69
N PHE A 314 -15.02 -3.36 -8.47
CA PHE A 314 -14.04 -2.55 -7.74
C PHE A 314 -12.71 -3.26 -7.46
N HIS A 315 -12.73 -4.57 -7.16
CA HIS A 315 -11.55 -5.40 -6.97
C HIS A 315 -11.49 -6.53 -8.02
N TYR A 316 -11.59 -6.17 -9.30
CA TYR A 316 -11.47 -7.12 -10.40
C TYR A 316 -10.01 -7.56 -10.59
N SER A 317 -9.73 -8.87 -10.53
CA SER A 317 -8.37 -9.39 -10.65
C SER A 317 -8.19 -10.47 -11.71
N ALA A 318 -9.25 -10.81 -12.46
CA ALA A 318 -9.14 -11.87 -13.46
C ALA A 318 -8.31 -11.45 -14.69
N ASN A 319 -8.31 -10.15 -15.02
CA ASN A 319 -7.47 -9.49 -16.03
C ASN A 319 -7.33 -10.28 -17.34
N ASN A 320 -8.41 -10.88 -17.83
CA ASN A 320 -8.34 -11.85 -18.92
C ASN A 320 -9.39 -11.65 -20.01
N GLU A 321 -10.19 -10.58 -19.95
CA GLU A 321 -11.15 -10.29 -20.99
C GLU A 321 -10.53 -9.52 -22.16
N ALA A 322 -11.10 -9.76 -23.34
CA ALA A 322 -10.81 -8.95 -24.51
C ALA A 322 -11.54 -7.61 -24.42
N PHE A 323 -10.91 -6.53 -24.88
CA PHE A 323 -11.49 -5.18 -24.87
C PHE A 323 -12.83 -5.09 -25.62
N ARG A 324 -13.01 -5.86 -26.71
CA ARG A 324 -14.22 -5.88 -27.53
C ARG A 324 -14.70 -4.46 -27.91
N ASP A 325 -15.92 -4.08 -27.55
CA ASP A 325 -16.53 -2.76 -27.78
C ASP A 325 -16.54 -1.88 -26.51
N SER A 326 -15.72 -2.24 -25.51
CA SER A 326 -15.55 -1.45 -24.28
C SER A 326 -15.09 -0.04 -24.58
N GLN A 327 -15.62 0.94 -23.86
CA GLN A 327 -15.26 2.35 -24.06
C GLN A 327 -14.07 2.80 -23.20
N THR A 328 -13.92 2.21 -22.02
CA THR A 328 -12.89 2.57 -21.05
C THR A 328 -12.22 1.30 -20.51
N CYS A 329 -11.02 1.49 -19.99
CA CYS A 329 -10.36 0.53 -19.12
C CYS A 329 -9.84 1.27 -17.88
N VAL A 330 -10.21 0.76 -16.71
CA VAL A 330 -9.70 1.19 -15.40
C VAL A 330 -8.51 0.29 -15.10
N MET A 331 -7.34 0.90 -14.95
CA MET A 331 -6.12 0.26 -14.49
C MET A 331 -5.78 0.83 -13.13
N ASP A 332 -6.00 0.04 -12.10
CA ASP A 332 -5.69 0.34 -10.71
C ASP A 332 -4.56 -0.61 -10.30
N ALA A 333 -3.36 -0.04 -10.18
CA ALA A 333 -2.17 -0.83 -9.95
C ALA A 333 -1.07 0.00 -9.27
N GLY A 334 -0.48 -0.57 -8.22
CA GLY A 334 0.61 -0.01 -7.45
C GLY A 334 1.64 -1.06 -7.05
N CYS A 335 2.93 -0.73 -7.21
CA CYS A 335 4.02 -1.65 -6.84
C CYS A 335 4.39 -1.52 -5.36
N ASN A 336 5.16 -2.48 -4.86
CA ASN A 336 5.71 -2.48 -3.52
C ASN A 336 7.25 -2.44 -3.57
N VAL A 337 7.85 -1.50 -2.82
CA VAL A 337 9.31 -1.37 -2.65
C VAL A 337 9.63 -1.53 -1.17
N ASP A 338 10.40 -2.56 -0.83
CA ASP A 338 10.81 -2.83 0.55
C ASP A 338 9.63 -2.79 1.54
N CYS A 339 8.54 -3.46 1.17
CA CYS A 339 7.27 -3.51 1.90
C CYS A 339 6.44 -2.21 1.93
N TYR A 340 6.89 -1.10 1.33
CA TYR A 340 6.09 0.13 1.19
C TYR A 340 5.33 0.14 -0.14
N ALA A 341 4.03 0.41 -0.05
CA ALA A 341 3.10 0.44 -1.16
C ALA A 341 3.08 1.79 -1.87
N SER A 342 2.65 1.74 -3.13
CA SER A 342 2.02 2.84 -3.86
C SER A 342 0.65 2.36 -4.33
N ASP A 343 -0.25 3.28 -4.64
CA ASP A 343 -1.60 2.98 -5.09
C ASP A 343 -2.07 4.01 -6.13
N VAL A 344 -2.24 3.58 -7.38
CA VAL A 344 -2.49 4.50 -8.49
C VAL A 344 -3.47 3.89 -9.47
N THR A 345 -4.59 4.59 -9.63
CA THR A 345 -5.60 4.31 -10.65
C THR A 345 -5.57 5.32 -11.80
N ARG A 346 -5.55 4.81 -13.03
CA ARG A 346 -5.83 5.58 -14.25
C ARG A 346 -6.91 4.90 -15.07
N THR A 347 -7.87 5.69 -15.54
CA THR A 347 -8.84 5.25 -16.54
C THR A 347 -8.47 5.83 -17.90
N PHE A 348 -8.40 5.01 -18.94
CA PHE A 348 -8.05 5.46 -20.29
C PHE A 348 -9.07 5.00 -21.35
N PRO A 349 -9.20 5.76 -22.46
CA PRO A 349 -10.15 5.43 -23.53
C PRO A 349 -9.68 4.24 -24.37
N LEU A 350 -10.58 3.29 -24.60
CA LEU A 350 -10.40 2.19 -25.54
C LEU A 350 -10.98 2.58 -26.91
N ASN A 351 -10.15 3.26 -27.72
CA ASN A 351 -10.52 3.67 -29.07
C ASN A 351 -9.54 3.14 -30.12
N LYS A 352 -9.81 1.94 -30.65
CA LYS A 352 -8.93 1.30 -31.64
C LYS A 352 -8.77 2.11 -32.93
N ALA A 353 -9.83 2.81 -33.36
CA ALA A 353 -9.81 3.60 -34.59
C ALA A 353 -8.99 4.89 -34.41
N LYS A 354 -9.08 5.53 -33.24
CA LYS A 354 -8.40 6.78 -32.89
C LYS A 354 -7.80 6.70 -31.48
N PRO A 355 -6.65 6.02 -31.28
CA PRO A 355 -6.01 5.91 -29.97
C PRO A 355 -5.84 7.28 -29.30
N GLY A 356 -6.05 7.35 -27.98
CA GLY A 356 -5.97 8.58 -27.19
C GLY A 356 -7.07 9.61 -27.47
N HIS A 357 -8.23 9.16 -27.95
CA HIS A 357 -9.47 9.93 -28.02
C HIS A 357 -10.61 9.12 -27.41
N TRP A 358 -11.52 9.78 -26.70
CA TRP A 358 -12.69 9.14 -26.13
C TRP A 358 -13.58 8.50 -27.22
N PRO A 359 -14.07 7.25 -27.05
CA PRO A 359 -14.92 6.59 -28.04
C PRO A 359 -16.32 7.21 -28.16
N SER A 360 -16.79 7.88 -27.11
CA SER A 360 -18.11 8.47 -26.99
C SER A 360 -18.02 9.77 -26.20
N LYS A 361 -19.06 10.61 -26.35
CA LYS A 361 -19.21 11.82 -25.55
C LYS A 361 -19.45 11.47 -24.08
N GLU A 362 -20.23 10.42 -23.81
CA GLU A 362 -20.56 9.94 -22.47
C GLU A 362 -19.30 9.49 -21.71
N ALA A 363 -18.35 8.80 -22.36
CA ALA A 363 -17.11 8.38 -21.71
C ALA A 363 -16.23 9.58 -21.35
N GLU A 364 -16.15 10.58 -22.23
CA GLU A 364 -15.44 11.82 -21.97
C GLU A 364 -16.07 12.61 -20.82
N GLU A 365 -17.40 12.77 -20.82
CA GLU A 365 -18.16 13.49 -19.79
C GLU A 365 -17.97 12.88 -18.39
N VAL A 366 -18.02 11.55 -18.27
CA VAL A 366 -17.81 10.87 -16.98
C VAL A 366 -16.36 11.00 -16.53
N TYR A 367 -15.39 10.91 -17.46
CA TYR A 367 -13.99 11.12 -17.13
C TYR A 367 -13.73 12.53 -16.59
N GLN A 368 -14.20 13.56 -17.30
CA GLN A 368 -14.06 14.96 -16.89
C GLN A 368 -14.74 15.23 -15.55
N LEU A 369 -15.87 14.59 -15.27
CA LEU A 369 -16.52 14.67 -13.96
C LEU A 369 -15.60 14.14 -12.87
N VAL A 370 -15.07 12.92 -13.01
CA VAL A 370 -14.19 12.32 -11.99
C VAL A 370 -12.89 13.10 -11.83
N GLU A 371 -12.28 13.56 -12.92
CA GLU A 371 -11.08 14.41 -12.89
C GLU A 371 -11.33 15.69 -12.10
N LYS A 372 -12.42 16.40 -12.40
CA LYS A 372 -12.83 17.61 -11.66
C LYS A 372 -13.07 17.34 -10.18
N VAL A 373 -13.72 16.22 -9.84
CA VAL A 373 -13.95 15.82 -8.45
C VAL A 373 -12.61 15.58 -7.74
N GLN A 374 -11.69 14.86 -8.36
CA GLN A 374 -10.38 14.56 -7.79
C GLN A 374 -9.56 15.82 -7.55
N GLU A 375 -9.46 16.70 -8.54
CA GLU A 375 -8.72 17.97 -8.42
C GLU A 375 -9.25 18.82 -7.27
N ALA A 376 -10.58 18.98 -7.17
CA ALA A 376 -11.19 19.72 -6.07
C ALA A 376 -10.96 19.06 -4.70
N CYS A 377 -10.90 17.73 -4.64
CA CYS A 377 -10.58 17.02 -3.40
C CYS A 377 -9.13 17.25 -2.97
N ILE A 378 -8.18 17.11 -3.91
CA ILE A 378 -6.75 17.35 -3.64
C ILE A 378 -6.52 18.79 -3.19
N GLU A 379 -7.17 19.78 -3.82
CA GLU A 379 -7.09 21.20 -3.42
C GLU A 379 -7.65 21.46 -2.00
N ALA A 380 -8.59 20.65 -1.54
CA ALA A 380 -9.20 20.78 -0.22
C ALA A 380 -8.37 20.15 0.92
N LEU A 381 -7.34 19.38 0.58
CA LEU A 381 -6.45 18.76 1.57
C LEU A 381 -5.50 19.78 2.23
N GLY A 382 -4.96 19.39 3.37
CA GLY A 382 -3.92 20.14 4.07
C GLY A 382 -3.88 19.83 5.56
N PRO A 383 -2.81 20.24 6.26
CA PRO A 383 -2.66 19.97 7.68
C PRO A 383 -3.80 20.60 8.50
N GLY A 384 -4.35 19.83 9.44
CA GLY A 384 -5.45 20.21 10.32
C GLY A 384 -6.85 20.18 9.69
N ARG A 385 -6.96 19.91 8.37
CA ARG A 385 -8.25 19.73 7.67
C ARG A 385 -8.88 18.40 8.05
N ASP A 386 -10.21 18.37 8.07
CA ASP A 386 -10.97 17.16 8.37
C ASP A 386 -11.25 16.40 7.07
N PHE A 387 -10.77 15.16 6.97
CA PHE A 387 -10.91 14.35 5.76
C PHE A 387 -12.38 14.10 5.40
N ILE A 388 -13.28 14.02 6.40
CA ILE A 388 -14.72 13.83 6.14
C ILE A 388 -15.31 14.96 5.30
N GLN A 389 -14.79 16.18 5.44
CA GLN A 389 -15.27 17.32 4.66
C GLN A 389 -14.88 17.19 3.19
N VAL A 390 -13.74 16.56 2.91
CA VAL A 390 -13.28 16.26 1.56
C VAL A 390 -14.12 15.12 0.95
N VAL A 391 -14.45 14.10 1.73
CA VAL A 391 -15.40 13.04 1.32
C VAL A 391 -16.77 13.63 0.94
N LEU A 392 -17.29 14.54 1.77
CA LEU A 392 -18.57 15.21 1.51
C LEU A 392 -18.49 16.12 0.28
N LEU A 393 -17.36 16.82 0.06
CA LEU A 393 -17.10 17.58 -1.15
C LEU A 393 -17.14 16.69 -2.39
N ALA A 394 -16.47 15.53 -2.35
CA ALA A 394 -16.44 14.60 -3.47
C ALA A 394 -17.85 14.15 -3.86
N ARG A 395 -18.63 13.69 -2.88
CA ARG A 395 -20.03 13.26 -3.09
C ARG A 395 -20.90 14.39 -3.62
N ARG A 396 -20.70 15.63 -3.13
CA ARG A 396 -21.47 16.80 -3.58
C ARG A 396 -21.19 17.07 -5.06
N LEU A 397 -19.92 17.14 -5.44
CA LEU A 397 -19.50 17.42 -6.82
C LEU A 397 -19.92 16.30 -7.79
N THR A 398 -19.86 15.04 -7.36
CA THR A 398 -20.39 13.91 -8.16
C THR A 398 -21.90 14.03 -8.38
N LEU A 399 -22.67 14.40 -7.35
CA LEU A 399 -24.12 14.62 -7.48
C LEU A 399 -24.42 15.79 -8.43
N GLU A 400 -23.79 16.94 -8.22
CA GLU A 400 -23.92 18.12 -9.10
C GLU A 400 -23.59 17.76 -10.56
N GLY A 401 -22.52 16.99 -10.78
CA GLY A 401 -22.12 16.51 -12.09
C GLY A 401 -23.16 15.59 -12.74
N LEU A 402 -23.64 14.58 -12.02
CA LEU A 402 -24.66 13.66 -12.53
C LEU A 402 -26.00 14.37 -12.83
N MET A 403 -26.33 15.43 -12.09
CA MET A 403 -27.46 16.31 -12.43
C MET A 403 -27.21 17.11 -13.71
N ALA A 404 -26.00 17.66 -13.89
CA ALA A 404 -25.64 18.39 -15.10
C ALA A 404 -25.64 17.49 -16.36
N LEU A 405 -25.27 16.23 -16.20
CA LEU A 405 -25.36 15.20 -17.26
C LEU A 405 -26.79 14.72 -17.53
N GLY A 406 -27.75 15.09 -16.67
CA GLY A 406 -29.15 14.69 -16.73
C GLY A 406 -29.43 13.26 -16.26
N VAL A 407 -28.42 12.55 -15.72
CA VAL A 407 -28.58 11.19 -15.16
C VAL A 407 -29.44 11.25 -13.89
N LEU A 408 -29.24 12.28 -13.08
CA LEU A 408 -30.05 12.55 -11.89
C LEU A 408 -31.01 13.73 -12.14
N LYS A 409 -32.27 13.58 -11.71
CA LYS A 409 -33.34 14.59 -11.84
C LYS A 409 -34.04 14.83 -10.51
N GLY A 410 -34.48 16.08 -10.30
CA GLY A 410 -35.05 16.54 -9.03
C GLY A 410 -34.24 17.69 -8.45
N THR A 411 -34.43 17.99 -7.16
CA THR A 411 -33.62 19.00 -6.47
C THR A 411 -32.40 18.37 -5.80
N PHE A 412 -31.31 19.14 -5.69
CA PHE A 412 -30.08 18.70 -5.02
C PHE A 412 -30.38 18.14 -3.61
N GLU A 413 -31.11 18.88 -2.79
CA GLU A 413 -31.43 18.54 -1.40
C GLU A 413 -32.18 17.21 -1.27
N GLU A 414 -33.14 16.95 -2.16
CA GLU A 414 -33.92 15.71 -2.13
C GLU A 414 -33.06 14.49 -2.51
N ILE A 415 -32.22 14.64 -3.53
CA ILE A 415 -31.32 13.57 -4.00
C ILE A 415 -30.24 13.29 -2.95
N TRP A 416 -29.67 14.36 -2.39
CA TRP A 416 -28.65 14.29 -1.35
C TRP A 416 -29.19 13.59 -0.09
N LYS A 417 -30.36 14.02 0.40
CA LYS A 417 -31.04 13.39 1.54
C LYS A 417 -31.37 11.91 1.26
N ALA A 418 -31.74 11.58 0.04
CA ALA A 418 -32.02 10.20 -0.34
C ALA A 418 -30.75 9.34 -0.44
N GLY A 419 -29.54 9.91 -0.53
CA GLY A 419 -28.31 9.14 -0.69
C GLY A 419 -28.13 8.49 -2.07
N THR A 420 -28.91 8.91 -3.07
CA THR A 420 -28.92 8.26 -4.41
C THR A 420 -27.56 8.31 -5.11
N VAL A 421 -26.72 9.32 -4.80
CA VAL A 421 -25.36 9.45 -5.36
C VAL A 421 -24.46 8.24 -5.04
N ILE A 422 -24.72 7.52 -3.95
CA ILE A 422 -23.96 6.33 -3.55
C ILE A 422 -24.06 5.21 -4.59
N GLY A 423 -25.16 5.16 -5.35
CA GLY A 423 -25.29 4.20 -6.45
C GLY A 423 -24.27 4.40 -7.58
N PHE A 424 -23.69 5.59 -7.66
CA PHE A 424 -22.71 5.98 -8.67
C PHE A 424 -21.30 6.17 -8.10
N PHE A 425 -21.17 6.43 -6.79
CA PHE A 425 -19.89 6.48 -6.09
C PHE A 425 -19.99 5.71 -4.75
N PRO A 426 -19.84 4.38 -4.77
CA PRO A 426 -20.19 3.53 -3.64
C PRO A 426 -19.05 3.24 -2.64
N HIS A 427 -17.79 3.44 -3.03
CA HIS A 427 -16.63 3.21 -2.16
C HIS A 427 -16.19 4.50 -1.45
N GLY A 428 -15.20 4.37 -0.55
CA GLY A 428 -14.58 5.52 0.13
C GLY A 428 -13.84 6.44 -0.85
N LEU A 429 -13.52 7.67 -0.42
CA LEU A 429 -12.71 8.60 -1.23
C LEU A 429 -11.22 8.24 -1.22
N GLY A 430 -10.77 7.52 -0.20
CA GLY A 430 -9.38 7.13 -0.02
C GLY A 430 -9.11 6.58 1.38
N HIS A 431 -7.88 6.16 1.58
CA HIS A 431 -7.39 5.46 2.77
C HIS A 431 -5.93 5.83 3.07
N HIS A 432 -5.44 5.51 4.26
CA HIS A 432 -4.01 5.59 4.56
C HIS A 432 -3.22 4.61 3.69
N LEU A 433 -2.00 5.00 3.32
CA LEU A 433 -1.06 4.22 2.53
C LEU A 433 0.30 4.14 3.24
N GLY A 434 0.95 2.98 3.22
CA GLY A 434 2.26 2.80 3.84
C GLY A 434 2.78 1.37 3.64
N LEU A 435 3.03 0.66 4.74
CA LEU A 435 3.49 -0.73 4.70
C LEU A 435 2.43 -1.72 4.17
N ASP A 436 1.17 -1.33 4.27
CA ASP A 436 0.05 -1.98 3.59
C ASP A 436 -0.61 -0.96 2.66
N VAL A 437 -1.24 -1.44 1.58
CA VAL A 437 -1.97 -0.58 0.63
C VAL A 437 -3.11 0.15 1.33
N HIS A 438 -3.98 -0.61 2.01
CA HIS A 438 -4.88 -0.10 3.03
C HIS A 438 -4.13 -0.14 4.36
N ASP A 439 -3.39 0.92 4.67
CA ASP A 439 -2.57 0.99 5.87
C ASP A 439 -3.42 1.13 7.14
N VAL A 440 -2.80 0.89 8.28
CA VAL A 440 -3.48 0.83 9.58
C VAL A 440 -4.03 2.18 10.04
N SER A 441 -4.96 2.11 11.00
CA SER A 441 -5.48 3.27 11.76
C SER A 441 -5.34 3.04 13.26
N PRO A 442 -4.96 4.04 14.07
CA PRO A 442 -4.90 3.91 15.52
C PRO A 442 -6.28 3.78 16.15
N ILE A 443 -7.31 4.38 15.56
CA ILE A 443 -8.68 4.21 16.01
C ILE A 443 -9.17 2.91 15.36
N PRO A 444 -9.55 1.88 16.13
CA PRO A 444 -10.16 0.69 15.55
C PRO A 444 -11.39 1.16 14.77
N HIS A 445 -11.46 0.84 13.47
CA HIS A 445 -12.74 0.91 12.78
C HIS A 445 -13.75 0.14 13.64
N PRO A 446 -14.98 0.63 13.82
CA PRO A 446 -16.02 -0.24 14.36
C PRO A 446 -15.91 -1.54 13.56
N PRO A 447 -15.77 -2.70 14.22
CA PRO A 447 -15.59 -3.95 13.51
C PRO A 447 -16.68 -4.01 12.46
N LEU A 448 -16.33 -4.35 11.21
CA LEU A 448 -17.33 -4.75 10.22
C LEU A 448 -18.34 -5.61 10.98
N PRO A 449 -19.65 -5.27 10.94
CA PRO A 449 -20.64 -5.98 11.73
C PRO A 449 -20.38 -7.47 11.56
N ARG A 450 -20.13 -8.15 12.69
CA ARG A 450 -19.67 -9.53 12.79
C ARG A 450 -20.79 -10.51 12.37
N ALA A 451 -21.26 -10.37 11.14
CA ALA A 451 -22.37 -11.08 10.54
C ALA A 451 -21.93 -12.00 9.38
N VAL A 452 -20.62 -12.13 9.13
CA VAL A 452 -20.10 -12.99 8.05
C VAL A 452 -19.31 -14.21 8.57
N ALA A 453 -19.00 -14.27 9.86
CA ALA A 453 -18.45 -15.47 10.49
C ALA A 453 -19.54 -16.19 11.30
N ALA A 454 -20.06 -17.28 10.74
CA ALA A 454 -21.01 -18.26 11.30
C ALA A 454 -22.53 -18.03 11.04
N SER A 455 -23.00 -18.45 9.87
CA SER A 455 -24.13 -19.41 9.75
C SER A 455 -24.29 -19.83 8.28
N ALA A 456 -24.23 -21.14 8.00
CA ALA A 456 -24.35 -21.70 6.65
C ALA A 456 -25.75 -21.59 6.01
N ASP A 457 -26.74 -21.00 6.71
CA ASP A 457 -28.17 -21.08 6.34
C ASP A 457 -28.86 -19.71 6.15
N ARG A 458 -28.13 -18.63 5.84
CA ARG A 458 -28.74 -17.35 5.40
C ARG A 458 -28.26 -16.95 4.00
N PRO A 459 -29.16 -16.49 3.11
CA PRO A 459 -28.74 -15.97 1.81
C PRO A 459 -27.82 -14.76 2.04
N PHE A 460 -26.67 -14.79 1.37
CA PHE A 460 -25.66 -13.74 1.33
C PHE A 460 -26.33 -12.37 1.12
N THR A 461 -26.23 -11.48 2.11
CA THR A 461 -26.53 -10.06 1.94
C THR A 461 -25.20 -9.40 1.57
N PRO A 462 -25.05 -8.85 0.35
CA PRO A 462 -23.84 -8.14 -0.01
C PRO A 462 -23.63 -6.94 0.93
N PHE A 463 -22.40 -6.47 1.01
CA PHE A 463 -21.87 -5.31 1.74
C PHE A 463 -22.71 -4.00 1.70
N PHE A 464 -23.77 -3.95 0.90
CA PHE A 464 -24.79 -2.90 0.89
C PHE A 464 -25.91 -3.21 1.88
N GLY A 465 -25.63 -3.07 3.18
CA GLY A 465 -26.69 -2.85 4.16
C GLY A 465 -27.30 -1.46 3.97
N LEU A 466 -28.01 -1.21 2.85
CA LEU A 466 -28.73 0.05 2.67
C LEU A 466 -29.80 0.14 3.77
N PRO A 467 -29.71 1.11 4.71
CA PRO A 467 -30.70 1.24 5.76
C PRO A 467 -32.07 1.55 5.14
N LYS A 468 -33.13 1.04 5.75
CA LYS A 468 -34.52 1.22 5.27
C LYS A 468 -34.96 2.69 5.21
N GLN A 469 -34.23 3.59 5.85
CA GLN A 469 -34.36 5.04 5.78
C GLN A 469 -32.96 5.65 5.92
N PHE A 470 -32.55 6.46 4.95
CA PHE A 470 -31.27 7.17 4.94
C PHE A 470 -31.47 8.51 5.69
N ASP A 471 -30.96 8.64 6.92
CA ASP A 471 -30.90 9.92 7.66
C ASP A 471 -29.46 10.48 7.59
N PHE A 472 -29.28 11.79 7.74
CA PHE A 472 -27.99 12.50 7.60
C PHE A 472 -26.89 11.97 8.54
N ALA A 473 -27.27 11.38 9.68
CA ALA A 473 -26.38 10.67 10.58
C ALA A 473 -25.78 9.38 9.96
N ASP A 474 -26.47 8.77 9.00
CA ASP A 474 -26.03 7.56 8.28
C ASP A 474 -25.09 7.87 7.10
N ALA A 475 -25.08 9.10 6.56
CA ALA A 475 -24.14 9.45 5.48
C ALA A 475 -22.69 9.61 5.99
N ALA A 476 -22.53 10.11 7.22
CA ALA A 476 -21.27 10.14 7.96
C ALA A 476 -20.87 8.71 8.38
N ARG A 477 -21.82 7.92 8.89
CA ARG A 477 -21.60 6.51 9.22
C ARG A 477 -21.23 5.64 8.00
N TYR A 478 -21.83 5.88 6.85
CA TYR A 478 -21.51 5.18 5.60
C TYR A 478 -20.18 5.68 4.99
N ALA A 479 -19.82 6.94 5.19
CA ALA A 479 -18.46 7.43 4.89
C ALA A 479 -17.40 6.81 5.82
N GLU A 480 -17.73 6.62 7.12
CA GLU A 480 -16.90 5.92 8.11
C GLU A 480 -16.80 4.40 7.84
N GLU A 481 -17.85 3.78 7.29
CA GLU A 481 -17.90 2.35 6.96
C GLU A 481 -17.25 2.02 5.60
N THR A 482 -17.03 3.03 4.72
CA THR A 482 -16.44 2.84 3.38
C THR A 482 -15.04 3.43 3.20
N SER A 483 -14.58 4.35 4.07
CA SER A 483 -13.16 4.70 4.17
C SER A 483 -12.47 3.70 5.08
N THR A 484 -11.66 2.83 4.50
CA THR A 484 -11.10 1.64 5.15
C THR A 484 -10.00 1.93 6.18
N SER A 485 -9.50 3.17 6.28
CA SER A 485 -8.47 3.49 7.28
C SER A 485 -8.30 4.94 7.72
N ILE A 486 -9.00 5.93 7.16
CA ILE A 486 -8.91 7.32 7.66
C ILE A 486 -10.17 7.57 8.49
N PRO A 487 -10.11 7.55 9.84
CA PRO A 487 -11.23 7.99 10.66
C PRO A 487 -11.62 9.42 10.30
N THR A 488 -12.66 9.94 10.92
CA THR A 488 -13.01 11.39 10.94
C THR A 488 -11.92 12.29 11.59
N SER A 489 -10.65 11.88 11.50
CA SER A 489 -9.46 12.53 11.99
C SER A 489 -9.06 13.71 11.13
N ARG A 490 -8.52 14.71 11.81
CA ARG A 490 -7.76 15.78 11.16
C ARG A 490 -6.53 15.19 10.50
N LEU A 491 -6.24 15.65 9.29
CA LEU A 491 -5.04 15.34 8.55
C LEU A 491 -3.84 15.94 9.27
N GLU A 492 -2.80 15.15 9.51
CA GLU A 492 -1.58 15.57 10.18
C GLU A 492 -0.37 15.43 9.23
N PRO A 493 0.64 16.30 9.37
CA PRO A 493 1.89 16.16 8.61
C PRO A 493 2.50 14.77 8.79
N GLY A 494 2.96 14.18 7.68
CA GLY A 494 3.51 12.82 7.63
C GLY A 494 2.47 11.73 7.33
N MET A 495 1.17 12.04 7.32
CA MET A 495 0.18 11.12 6.77
C MET A 495 0.33 11.00 5.25
N VAL A 496 0.30 9.77 4.74
CA VAL A 496 0.14 9.48 3.30
C VAL A 496 -1.22 8.84 3.09
N ILE A 497 -1.99 9.36 2.13
CA ILE A 497 -3.37 8.93 1.84
C ILE A 497 -3.61 8.86 0.32
N THR A 498 -4.54 8.01 -0.11
CA THR A 498 -5.04 8.01 -1.49
C THR A 498 -6.18 9.03 -1.66
N ILE A 499 -6.35 9.55 -2.88
CA ILE A 499 -7.53 10.31 -3.32
C ILE A 499 -8.04 9.74 -4.63
N GLU A 500 -9.07 8.90 -4.53
CA GLU A 500 -9.52 7.96 -5.55
C GLU A 500 -11.03 8.10 -5.88
N PRO A 501 -11.57 9.29 -6.17
CA PRO A 501 -12.97 9.39 -6.56
C PRO A 501 -13.27 8.53 -7.80
N GLY A 502 -14.49 8.00 -7.83
CA GLY A 502 -14.99 7.22 -8.96
C GLY A 502 -16.45 7.51 -9.28
N CYS A 503 -16.81 7.28 -10.54
CA CYS A 503 -18.19 7.33 -11.01
C CYS A 503 -18.49 6.07 -11.83
N TYR A 504 -19.49 5.30 -11.39
CA TYR A 504 -19.79 3.98 -11.92
C TYR A 504 -21.27 3.83 -12.28
N PHE A 505 -21.50 3.30 -13.47
CA PHE A 505 -22.77 2.86 -14.00
C PHE A 505 -22.83 1.32 -13.87
N ASN A 506 -22.63 0.83 -12.64
CA ASN A 506 -22.65 -0.59 -12.35
C ASN A 506 -24.09 -1.10 -12.48
N LYS A 507 -24.34 -1.90 -13.52
CA LYS A 507 -25.67 -2.38 -13.85
C LYS A 507 -26.29 -3.22 -12.73
N VAL A 508 -25.53 -4.13 -12.12
CA VAL A 508 -26.02 -4.98 -11.04
C VAL A 508 -26.43 -4.13 -9.83
N LEU A 509 -25.56 -3.20 -9.42
CA LEU A 509 -25.82 -2.30 -8.29
C LEU A 509 -27.05 -1.43 -8.55
N LEU A 510 -27.08 -0.73 -9.69
CA LEU A 510 -28.14 0.21 -9.99
C LEU A 510 -29.48 -0.48 -10.20
N GLU A 511 -29.54 -1.58 -10.96
CA GLU A 511 -30.80 -2.30 -11.20
C GLU A 511 -31.37 -2.90 -9.91
N HIS A 512 -30.55 -3.56 -9.10
CA HIS A 512 -31.04 -4.30 -7.94
C HIS A 512 -31.41 -3.41 -6.75
N PHE A 513 -30.64 -2.33 -6.53
CA PHE A 513 -30.74 -1.56 -5.28
C PHE A 513 -31.32 -0.15 -5.47
N PHE A 514 -31.18 0.47 -6.65
CA PHE A 514 -31.56 1.87 -6.86
C PHE A 514 -32.77 2.01 -7.78
N LEU A 515 -32.76 1.38 -8.96
CA LEU A 515 -33.82 1.50 -9.97
C LEU A 515 -35.11 0.80 -9.53
N ASN A 516 -35.01 -0.27 -8.74
CA ASN A 516 -36.18 -0.97 -8.20
C ASN A 516 -36.69 -0.40 -6.86
N ASN A 517 -36.04 0.62 -6.31
CA ASN A 517 -36.43 1.24 -5.05
C ASN A 517 -37.04 2.63 -5.32
N PRO A 518 -38.36 2.85 -5.07
CA PRO A 518 -39.02 4.15 -5.29
C PRO A 518 -38.40 5.33 -4.54
N ALA A 519 -37.66 5.08 -3.45
CA ALA A 519 -36.94 6.12 -2.72
C ALA A 519 -35.84 6.76 -3.58
N HIS A 520 -35.21 5.98 -4.48
CA HIS A 520 -34.11 6.42 -5.35
C HIS A 520 -34.52 6.55 -6.81
N SER A 521 -35.31 5.61 -7.33
CA SER A 521 -35.61 5.50 -8.77
C SER A 521 -36.31 6.72 -9.36
N LYS A 522 -37.10 7.45 -8.55
CA LYS A 522 -37.71 8.73 -8.94
C LYS A 522 -36.70 9.81 -9.32
N PHE A 523 -35.47 9.72 -8.81
CA PHE A 523 -34.39 10.67 -9.07
C PHE A 523 -33.47 10.24 -10.22
N ILE A 524 -33.63 9.04 -10.77
CA ILE A 524 -32.76 8.53 -11.83
C ILE A 524 -33.51 8.60 -13.15
N ASP A 525 -32.96 9.31 -14.13
CA ASP A 525 -33.53 9.34 -15.47
C ASP A 525 -33.02 8.15 -16.29
N ARG A 526 -33.92 7.17 -16.52
CA ARG A 526 -33.57 5.91 -17.18
C ARG A 526 -33.20 6.11 -18.65
N ASP A 527 -33.87 7.03 -19.35
CA ASP A 527 -33.62 7.29 -20.76
C ASP A 527 -32.24 7.94 -20.97
N VAL A 528 -31.81 8.78 -20.02
CA VAL A 528 -30.45 9.33 -20.00
C VAL A 528 -29.43 8.27 -19.56
N LEU A 529 -29.71 7.54 -18.48
CA LEU A 529 -28.84 6.50 -17.93
C LEU A 529 -28.48 5.44 -18.99
N ASP A 530 -29.41 5.08 -19.87
CA ASP A 530 -29.19 4.07 -20.91
C ASP A 530 -28.01 4.38 -21.84
N ARG A 531 -27.64 5.66 -21.98
CA ARG A 531 -26.47 6.08 -22.78
C ARG A 531 -25.13 5.78 -22.09
N TYR A 532 -25.12 5.69 -20.76
CA TYR A 532 -23.90 5.56 -19.96
C TYR A 532 -23.52 4.12 -19.61
N TRP A 533 -24.38 3.13 -19.87
CA TRP A 533 -24.09 1.71 -19.56
C TRP A 533 -22.80 1.18 -20.19
N LYS A 534 -22.42 1.69 -21.36
CA LYS A 534 -21.19 1.28 -22.07
C LYS A 534 -19.92 1.96 -21.54
N VAL A 535 -20.05 3.08 -20.83
CA VAL A 535 -18.93 3.73 -20.13
C VAL A 535 -18.51 2.88 -18.94
N CYS A 536 -19.51 2.32 -18.24
CA CYS A 536 -19.33 1.61 -16.99
C CYS A 536 -18.68 2.48 -15.91
N GLY A 537 -17.36 2.50 -15.78
CA GLY A 537 -16.67 3.08 -14.63
C GLY A 537 -15.52 3.98 -15.04
N VAL A 538 -15.31 5.03 -14.26
CA VAL A 538 -14.08 5.81 -14.22
C VAL A 538 -13.65 5.93 -12.76
N ARG A 539 -12.36 5.68 -12.49
CA ARG A 539 -11.66 6.02 -11.26
C ARG A 539 -10.33 6.71 -11.60
N ILE A 540 -9.95 7.69 -10.81
CA ILE A 540 -8.65 8.37 -10.92
C ILE A 540 -8.12 8.55 -9.51
N GLU A 541 -6.89 8.09 -9.27
CA GLU A 541 -6.32 8.01 -7.93
C GLU A 541 -4.88 8.47 -7.89
N ASP A 542 -4.57 9.26 -6.86
CA ASP A 542 -3.23 9.76 -6.57
C ASP A 542 -2.89 9.54 -5.09
N ASP A 543 -1.63 9.25 -4.81
CA ASP A 543 -1.01 9.16 -3.49
C ASP A 543 -0.57 10.56 -3.01
N ILE A 544 -1.10 11.01 -1.88
CA ILE A 544 -0.88 12.36 -1.35
C ILE A 544 -0.22 12.30 0.04
N LEU A 545 0.92 12.96 0.17
CA LEU A 545 1.57 13.25 1.45
C LEU A 545 1.05 14.57 2.02
N ILE A 546 0.61 14.57 3.27
CA ILE A 546 0.31 15.79 4.02
C ILE A 546 1.62 16.35 4.58
N THR A 547 1.96 17.60 4.26
CA THR A 547 3.16 18.28 4.77
C THR A 547 2.79 19.26 5.88
N SER A 548 3.79 19.85 6.53
CA SER A 548 3.59 20.85 7.60
C SER A 548 2.86 22.12 7.13
N ASP A 549 2.94 22.42 5.84
CA ASP A 549 2.47 23.66 5.21
C ASP A 549 1.51 23.44 4.04
N GLY A 550 1.16 22.18 3.72
CA GLY A 550 0.29 21.85 2.60
C GLY A 550 0.25 20.36 2.30
N ILE A 551 0.39 20.02 1.02
CA ILE A 551 0.43 18.64 0.51
C ILE A 551 1.49 18.49 -0.57
N GLU A 552 2.00 17.27 -0.73
CA GLU A 552 2.81 16.85 -1.86
C GLU A 552 2.10 15.68 -2.56
N ASN A 553 1.77 15.83 -3.84
CA ASN A 553 1.26 14.72 -4.64
C ASN A 553 2.44 13.86 -5.09
N LEU A 554 2.52 12.63 -4.59
CA LEU A 554 3.60 11.67 -4.86
C LEU A 554 3.44 11.02 -6.23
N THR A 555 2.21 11.01 -6.77
CA THR A 555 1.88 10.37 -8.04
C THR A 555 2.20 11.29 -9.21
N THR A 556 3.20 10.90 -9.99
CA THR A 556 3.58 11.60 -11.23
C THR A 556 2.96 11.01 -12.50
N THR A 557 2.18 9.94 -12.36
CA THR A 557 1.47 9.29 -13.47
C THR A 557 0.54 10.28 -14.19
N PRO A 558 0.64 10.44 -15.52
CA PRO A 558 -0.20 11.40 -16.24
C PRO A 558 -1.67 11.00 -16.19
N LYS A 559 -2.55 12.00 -16.08
CA LYS A 559 -4.01 11.94 -16.27
C LYS A 559 -4.42 13.02 -17.26
N GLY A 560 -5.70 13.05 -17.64
CA GLY A 560 -6.27 14.02 -18.56
C GLY A 560 -5.56 14.06 -19.91
N GLU A 561 -5.40 15.27 -20.44
CA GLU A 561 -4.85 15.49 -21.78
C GLU A 561 -3.43 14.93 -21.95
N LYS A 562 -2.58 15.02 -20.91
CA LYS A 562 -1.21 14.47 -20.97
C LYS A 562 -1.19 12.95 -21.19
N MET A 563 -2.11 12.23 -20.54
CA MET A 563 -2.27 10.79 -20.75
C MET A 563 -2.70 10.50 -22.20
N LEU A 564 -3.66 11.27 -22.72
CA LEU A 564 -4.16 11.12 -24.08
C LEU A 564 -3.08 11.43 -25.13
N GLU A 565 -2.24 12.44 -24.90
CA GLU A 565 -1.08 12.78 -25.73
C GLU A 565 -0.12 11.60 -25.86
N ILE A 566 0.26 10.97 -24.74
CA ILE A 566 1.17 9.82 -24.72
C ILE A 566 0.63 8.66 -25.56
N ILE A 567 -0.66 8.35 -25.43
CA ILE A 567 -1.30 7.29 -26.22
C ILE A 567 -1.25 7.64 -27.72
N ARG A 568 -1.56 8.90 -28.09
CA ARG A 568 -1.54 9.36 -29.49
C ARG A 568 -0.15 9.34 -30.10
N GLU A 569 0.86 9.81 -29.37
CA GLU A 569 2.24 9.87 -29.84
C GLU A 569 2.84 8.48 -30.07
N SER A 570 2.58 7.56 -29.14
CA SER A 570 3.01 6.17 -29.29
C SER A 570 2.35 5.51 -30.51
N ALA A 571 1.03 5.66 -30.67
CA ALA A 571 0.30 5.12 -31.81
C ALA A 571 0.75 5.72 -33.16
N ARG A 572 1.14 7.01 -33.21
CA ARG A 572 1.71 7.63 -34.40
C ARG A 572 3.09 7.08 -34.73
N SER A 573 3.91 6.85 -33.70
CA SER A 573 5.27 6.34 -33.85
C SER A 573 5.28 4.90 -34.37
N ALA A 574 4.36 4.04 -33.90
CA ALA A 574 4.24 2.66 -34.37
C ALA A 574 3.74 2.51 -35.82
N ARG A 575 3.15 3.55 -36.41
CA ARG A 575 2.69 3.58 -37.81
C ARG A 575 3.76 4.07 -38.79
N ARG A 576 4.84 4.68 -38.28
CA ARG A 576 6.00 5.12 -39.06
C ARG A 576 7.03 4.01 -39.09
#